data_AF-A0A4Q3Y7P4-F1
#
_entry.id   AF-A0A4Q3Y7P4-F1
#
_cell.length_a   1.000
_cell.length_b   1.000
_cell.length_c   1.000
_cell.angle_alpha   90.00
_cell.angle_beta   90.00
_cell.angle_gamma   90.00
#
_symmetry.space_group_name_H-M   'P 1'
#
loop_
_entity.id
_entity.type
_entity.pdbx_description
1 polymer ?
#
loop_
_entity_poly.entity_id
_entity_poly.type
_entity_poly.pdbx_seq_one_letter_code
_entity_poly.pdbx_strand_id
1 'polypeptide(L)' 'MSYPPASTLLPMLEKLQLWSPLEDQDRAAILALPHTIRSKRANESIVREGDTPESCCVLLTGYAYRHKTAGNGGRQIFSI' A
#
# COMPACT_ATOMS: atom_id res chain seq x y z
N MET A 1 8.74 -15.25 14.71
CA MET A 1 7.35 -15.51 15.15
C MET A 1 6.41 -15.18 14.00
N SER A 2 5.70 -16.17 13.47
CA SER A 2 4.71 -15.97 12.40
C SER A 2 3.32 -16.15 13.01
N TYR A 3 2.65 -15.05 13.34
CA TYR A 3 1.20 -15.07 13.48
C TYR A 3 0.64 -15.13 12.06
N PRO A 4 -0.27 -16.04 11.70
CA PRO A 4 -1.21 -15.73 10.63
C PRO A 4 -2.06 -14.59 11.18
N PRO A 5 -1.97 -13.35 10.66
CA PRO A 5 -2.70 -12.27 11.27
C PRO A 5 -4.19 -12.48 10.98
N ALA A 6 -5.04 -11.86 11.81
CA ALA A 6 -6.34 -11.39 11.32
C ALA A 6 -6.17 -10.87 9.89
N SER A 7 -7.08 -11.23 8.98
CA SER A 7 -7.04 -11.00 7.53
C SER A 7 -6.02 -9.95 7.07
N THR A 8 -4.99 -10.32 6.31
CA THR A 8 -3.86 -9.43 5.91
C THR A 8 -4.30 -8.07 5.36
N LEU A 9 -5.45 -8.01 4.70
CA LEU A 9 -6.02 -6.81 4.11
C LEU A 9 -6.88 -5.98 5.08
N LEU A 10 -6.90 -6.31 6.38
CA LEU A 10 -7.67 -5.57 7.39
C LEU A 10 -7.32 -4.07 7.43
N PRO A 11 -6.03 -3.65 7.38
CA PRO A 11 -5.71 -2.23 7.36
C PRO A 11 -6.26 -1.51 6.11
N MET A 12 -6.35 -2.21 4.98
CA MET A 12 -6.98 -1.68 3.77
C MET A 12 -8.47 -1.51 3.97
N LEU A 13 -9.13 -2.52 4.54
CA LEU A 13 -10.57 -2.47 4.82
C LEU A 13 -10.90 -1.31 5.77
N GLU A 14 -10.19 -1.22 6.90
CA GLU A 14 -10.35 -0.14 7.88
C GLU A 14 -10.17 1.24 7.23
N LYS A 15 -9.15 1.39 6.38
CA LYS A 15 -8.90 2.66 5.67
C LYS A 15 -10.00 3.00 4.68
N LEU A 16 -10.53 2.02 3.94
CA LEU A 16 -11.62 2.25 2.99
C LEU A 16 -12.91 2.70 3.70
N GLN A 17 -13.18 2.14 4.88
CA GLN A 17 -14.34 2.51 5.69
C GLN A 17 -14.32 3.96 6.19
N LEU A 18 -13.15 4.60 6.26
CA LEU A 18 -13.05 6.02 6.62
C LEU A 18 -13.65 6.94 5.53
N TRP A 19 -13.74 6.46 4.28
CA TRP A 19 -14.27 7.22 3.16
C TRP A 19 -15.77 6.96 2.94
N SER A 20 -16.23 5.74 3.20
CA SER A 20 -17.63 5.34 3.05
C SER A 20 -17.92 4.09 3.88
N PRO A 21 -19.12 3.93 4.47
CA PRO A 21 -19.55 2.65 5.02
C PRO A 21 -19.50 1.56 3.93
N LEU A 22 -19.13 0.35 4.35
CA LEU A 22 -19.09 -0.85 3.51
C LEU A 22 -20.00 -1.91 4.14
N GLU A 23 -20.80 -2.57 3.32
CA GLU A 23 -21.65 -3.69 3.70
C GLU A 23 -20.83 -4.96 3.94
N ASP A 24 -21.41 -5.93 4.64
CA ASP A 24 -20.72 -7.17 5.00
C ASP A 24 -20.22 -7.98 3.81
N GLN A 25 -20.95 -7.94 2.70
CA GLN A 25 -20.54 -8.60 1.45
C GLN A 25 -19.28 -7.94 0.85
N ASP A 26 -19.23 -6.61 0.82
CA ASP A 26 -18.08 -5.86 0.29
C ASP A 26 -16.85 -6.04 1.19
N ARG A 27 -17.05 -6.03 2.51
CA ARG A 27 -16.00 -6.33 3.48
C ARG A 27 -15.38 -7.70 3.21
N ALA A 28 -16.23 -8.73 3.08
CA ALA A 28 -15.78 -10.08 2.80
C ALA A 28 -15.04 -10.18 1.45
N ALA A 29 -15.56 -9.52 0.40
CA ALA A 29 -14.94 -9.50 -0.91
C ALA A 29 -13.54 -8.85 -0.88
N ILE A 30 -13.39 -7.72 -0.19
CA ILE A 30 -12.08 -7.05 -0.02
C ILE A 30 -11.09 -7.95 0.71
N LEU A 31 -11.51 -8.60 1.79
CA LEU A 31 -10.62 -9.49 2.57
C LEU A 31 -10.24 -10.77 1.81
N ALA A 32 -11.02 -11.17 0.81
CA ALA A 32 -10.78 -12.34 -0.03
C ALA A 32 -9.95 -12.03 -1.29
N LEU A 33 -9.59 -10.76 -1.56
CA LEU A 33 -8.82 -10.40 -2.75
C LEU A 33 -7.49 -11.16 -2.82
N PRO A 34 -7.14 -11.73 -3.99
CA PRO A 34 -5.86 -12.39 -4.18
C PRO A 34 -4.74 -11.36 -4.06
N HIS A 35 -3.75 -11.66 -3.24
CA HIS A 35 -2.66 -10.74 -2.96
C HIS A 35 -1.34 -11.48 -2.71
N THR A 36 -0.24 -10.76 -2.76
CA THR A 36 1.09 -11.27 -2.42
C THR A 36 1.72 -10.35 -1.39
N ILE A 37 2.31 -10.94 -0.34
CA ILE A 37 3.06 -10.19 0.65
C ILE A 37 4.51 -10.07 0.17
N ARG A 38 5.05 -8.85 0.16
CA ARG A 38 6.44 -8.57 -0.21
C ARG A 38 7.09 -7.69 0.83
N SER A 39 8.27 -8.08 1.30
CA SER A 39 9.13 -7.23 2.12
C SER A 39 10.05 -6.42 1.22
N LYS A 40 10.25 -5.14 1.57
CA LYS A 40 11.14 -4.20 0.87
C LYS A 40 12.18 -3.68 1.84
N ARG A 41 13.43 -3.57 1.40
CA ARG A 41 14.49 -2.99 2.24
C ARG A 41 14.39 -1.46 2.23
N ALA A 42 15.02 -0.82 3.21
CA ALA A 42 15.16 0.64 3.21
C ALA A 42 15.76 1.13 1.88
N ASN A 43 15.19 2.22 1.37
CA ASN A 43 15.53 2.83 0.08
C ASN A 43 15.26 1.98 -1.17
N GLU A 44 14.53 0.86 -1.06
CA GLU A 44 14.06 0.13 -2.23
C GLU A 44 12.77 0.74 -2.79
N SER A 45 12.71 0.92 -4.10
CA SER A 45 11.53 1.45 -4.77
C SER A 45 10.40 0.41 -4.83
N ILE A 46 9.18 0.84 -4.47
CA ILE A 46 7.94 0.08 -4.72
C ILE A 46 7.49 0.30 -6.17
N VAL A 47 7.39 1.56 -6.58
CA VAL A 47 7.12 2.03 -7.96
C VAL A 47 8.09 3.16 -8.26
N ARG A 48 8.54 3.29 -9.50
CA ARG A 48 9.42 4.38 -9.98
C ARG A 48 8.65 5.33 -10.88
N GLU A 49 9.18 6.55 -11.01
CA GLU A 49 8.65 7.52 -11.96
C GLU A 49 8.80 6.98 -13.39
N GLY A 50 7.71 7.01 -14.15
CA GLY A 50 7.63 6.46 -15.51
C GLY A 50 7.16 5.00 -15.58
N ASP A 51 7.07 4.29 -14.45
CA ASP A 51 6.50 2.94 -14.44
C ASP A 51 5.00 2.97 -14.77
N THR A 52 4.51 1.93 -15.45
CA THR A 52 3.07 1.66 -15.57
C THR A 52 2.69 0.70 -14.44
N PRO A 53 2.07 1.17 -13.34
CA PRO A 53 1.77 0.32 -12.20
C PRO A 53 0.67 -0.70 -12.55
N GLU A 54 0.98 -1.98 -12.41
CA GLU A 54 0.05 -3.10 -12.67
C GLU A 54 -0.64 -3.61 -11.40
N SER A 55 -0.25 -3.09 -10.24
CA SER A 55 -0.74 -3.56 -8.94
C SER A 55 -1.03 -2.39 -8.00
N CYS A 56 -2.08 -2.53 -7.20
CA CYS A 56 -2.29 -1.71 -6.01
C CYS A 56 -1.59 -2.36 -4.81
N CYS A 57 -0.99 -1.54 -3.94
CA CYS A 57 -0.25 -2.02 -2.79
C CYS A 57 -0.67 -1.30 -1.51
N VAL A 58 -0.70 -2.07 -0.41
CA VAL A 58 -1.03 -1.61 0.94
C VAL A 58 0.22 -1.74 1.79
N LEU A 59 0.59 -0.68 2.50
CA LEU A 59 1.70 -0.72 3.44
C LEU A 59 1.22 -1.36 4.75
N LEU A 60 1.65 -2.59 5.02
CA LEU A 60 1.26 -3.32 6.23
C LEU A 60 2.02 -2.83 7.47
N THR A 61 3.32 -2.55 7.31
CA THR A 61 4.20 -2.08 8.37
C THR A 61 5.32 -1.21 7.81
N GLY A 62 5.88 -0.33 8.64
CA GLY A 62 6.98 0.56 8.27
C GLY A 62 6.53 1.89 7.66
N TYR A 63 7.43 2.51 6.88
CA TYR A 63 7.20 3.80 6.24
C TYR A 63 7.59 3.75 4.77
N ALA A 64 6.84 4.47 3.95
CA ALA A 64 7.15 4.72 2.55
C ALA A 64 6.95 6.21 2.28
N TYR A 65 7.60 6.74 1.25
CA TYR A 65 7.38 8.12 0.83
C TYR A 65 7.33 8.19 -0.69
N ARG A 66 6.59 9.15 -1.21
CA ARG A 66 6.55 9.45 -2.64
C ARG A 66 7.39 10.67 -2.93
N HIS A 67 8.26 10.57 -3.92
CA HIS A 67 9.07 11.68 -4.39
C HIS A 67 9.15 11.72 -5.92
N LYS A 68 9.58 12.85 -6.47
CA LYS A 68 10.05 12.99 -7.85
C LYS A 68 11.40 13.67 -7.89
N THR A 69 12.08 13.54 -9.02
CA THR A 69 13.28 14.31 -9.31
C THR A 69 12.88 15.70 -9.82
N ALA A 70 13.32 16.75 -9.13
CA ALA A 70 13.11 18.13 -9.54
C ALA A 70 14.01 18.47 -10.75
N GLY A 71 13.67 19.52 -11.50
CA GLY A 71 14.43 19.93 -12.69
C GLY A 71 15.91 20.28 -12.43
N ASN A 72 16.26 20.56 -11.17
CA ASN A 72 17.65 20.79 -10.72
C ASN A 72 18.36 19.50 -10.22
N GLY A 73 17.74 18.33 -10.37
CA GLY A 73 18.26 17.05 -9.88
C GLY A 73 18.00 16.76 -8.39
N GLY A 74 17.37 17.68 -7.66
CA GLY A 74 16.98 17.48 -6.27
C GLY A 74 15.79 16.52 -6.11
N ARG A 75 15.47 16.15 -4.86
CA ARG A 75 14.26 15.35 -4.55
C ARG A 75 13.16 16.25 -4.01
N GLN A 76 11.97 16.14 -4.57
CA GLN A 76 10.76 16.75 -4.02
C GLN A 76 9.86 15.67 -3.44
N ILE A 77 9.60 15.73 -2.13
CA ILE A 77 8.75 14.78 -1.40
C ILE A 77 7.29 15.26 -1.46
N PHE A 78 6.37 14.40 -1.90
CA PHE A 78 4.95 14.71 -2.06
C PHE A 78 4.07 14.15 -0.94
N SER A 79 4.48 13.03 -0.33
CA SER A 79 3.76 12.35 0.75
C SER A 79 4.70 11.46 1.53
N ILE A 80 4.44 11.33 2.82
CA ILE A 80 4.96 10.30 3.73
C ILE A 80 3.77 9.41 4.14
#